data_AF-A0A2T3N4L1-F1
#
_entry.id   AF-A0A2T3N4L1-F1
#
_cell.length_a   1.000
_cell.length_b   1.000
_cell.length_c   1.000
_cell.angle_alpha   90.00
_cell.angle_beta   90.00
_cell.angle_gamma   90.00
#
_symmetry.space_group_name_H-M   'P 1'
#
loop_
_entity.id
_entity.type
_entity.pdbx_description
1 polymer ?
#
loop_
_entity_poly.entity_id
_entity_poly.type
_entity_poly.pdbx_seq_one_letter_code
_entity_poly.pdbx_strand_id
1 'polypeptide(L)'
;MFNETAKKQGGFTLIELVTVIVILGVLAVTAAPKFMNLQSDARKSTLSGMKGAMSAAITQVYGLSALAGTDHEESAKLLVSGEDVSTVYGYPKSDFKNAWSKILNAEFGEVPYDDATKHEWMWHNPGGKGLYIMPRGYSNKSQSCWVMYFHPVSKATSTYQLNSEDSGC
;
A
#
# COMPACT_ATOMS: atom_id res chain seq x y z
N MET A 1 18.04 55.82 -36.09
CA MET A 1 18.79 54.88 -36.95
C MET A 1 18.95 53.60 -36.16
N PHE A 2 17.98 52.68 -36.25
CA PHE A 2 18.04 51.38 -35.59
C PHE A 2 18.33 50.33 -36.66
N ASN A 3 19.52 49.74 -36.58
CA ASN A 3 19.93 48.66 -37.47
C ASN A 3 19.73 47.35 -36.70
N GLU A 4 18.72 46.57 -37.09
CA GLU A 4 18.46 45.24 -36.54
C GLU A 4 19.11 44.21 -37.49
N THR A 5 20.22 43.61 -37.07
CA THR A 5 20.86 42.52 -37.81
C THR A 5 20.02 41.26 -37.68
N ALA A 6 19.24 40.93 -38.72
CA ALA A 6 18.50 39.68 -38.81
C ALA A 6 19.46 38.48 -38.71
N LYS A 7 19.44 37.79 -37.57
CA LYS A 7 20.16 36.53 -37.33
C LYS A 7 19.58 35.47 -38.25
N LYS A 8 20.39 34.88 -39.15
CA LYS A 8 19.95 33.75 -39.99
C LYS A 8 19.48 32.60 -39.09
N GLN A 9 18.18 32.32 -39.06
CA GLN A 9 17.64 31.09 -38.50
C GLN A 9 18.08 29.94 -39.40
N GLY A 10 19.01 29.12 -38.93
CA GLY A 10 19.31 27.84 -39.56
C GLY A 10 18.09 26.94 -39.45
N GLY A 11 17.46 26.61 -40.58
CA GLY A 11 16.37 25.64 -40.60
C GLY A 11 16.89 24.24 -40.26
N PHE A 12 16.09 23.47 -39.53
CA PHE A 12 16.33 22.05 -39.31
C PHE A 12 16.31 21.30 -40.65
N THR A 13 17.22 20.34 -40.84
CA THR A 13 17.20 19.51 -42.06
C THR A 13 16.13 18.42 -41.93
N LEU A 14 15.52 18.00 -43.06
CA LEU A 14 14.54 16.90 -43.05
C LEU A 14 15.13 15.61 -42.49
N ILE A 15 16.41 15.33 -42.79
CA ILE A 15 17.08 14.14 -42.28
C ILE A 15 17.30 14.18 -40.76
N GLU A 16 17.55 15.36 -40.20
CA GLU A 16 17.72 15.55 -38.77
C GLU A 16 16.41 15.30 -38.01
N LEU A 17 15.27 15.73 -38.57
CA LEU A 17 13.96 15.40 -38.00
C LEU A 17 13.66 13.89 -38.10
N VAL A 18 13.93 13.28 -39.26
CA VAL A 18 13.66 11.84 -39.49
C VAL A 18 14.54 10.96 -38.60
N THR A 19 15.82 11.27 -38.46
CA THR A 19 16.73 10.48 -37.62
C THR A 19 16.34 10.54 -36.14
N VAL A 20 15.87 11.68 -35.64
CA VAL A 20 15.38 11.82 -34.26
C VAL A 20 14.16 10.95 -34.00
N ILE A 21 13.14 10.97 -34.87
CA ILE A 21 11.95 10.13 -34.67
C ILE A 21 12.26 8.64 -34.77
N VAL A 22 13.22 8.23 -35.61
CA VAL A 22 13.66 6.84 -35.73
C VAL A 22 14.36 6.40 -34.43
N ILE A 23 15.28 7.21 -33.91
CA ILE A 23 15.97 6.92 -32.65
C ILE A 23 14.97 6.84 -31.49
N LEU A 24 14.05 7.81 -31.37
CA LEU A 24 13.00 7.79 -30.34
C LEU A 24 12.08 6.57 -30.48
N GLY A 25 11.78 6.14 -31.71
CA GLY A 25 10.99 4.94 -31.97
C GLY A 25 11.66 3.67 -31.43
N VAL A 26 12.96 3.49 -31.67
CA VAL A 26 13.71 2.32 -31.18
C VAL A 26 13.82 2.33 -29.65
N LEU A 27 14.08 3.49 -29.05
CA LEU A 27 14.15 3.64 -27.60
C LEU A 27 12.80 3.34 -26.93
N ALA A 28 11.69 3.77 -27.53
CA ALA A 28 10.36 3.54 -26.99
C ALA A 28 10.00 2.05 -26.94
N VAL A 29 10.27 1.30 -28.02
CA VAL A 29 9.95 -0.13 -28.11
C VAL A 29 10.75 -0.96 -27.11
N THR A 30 12.02 -0.61 -26.87
CA THR A 30 12.88 -1.34 -25.92
C THR A 30 12.63 -0.95 -24.46
N ALA A 31 12.23 0.30 -24.19
CA ALA A 31 11.95 0.77 -22.83
C ALA A 31 10.58 0.33 -22.29
N ALA A 32 9.55 0.24 -23.12
CA ALA A 32 8.18 -0.01 -22.67
C ALA A 32 8.00 -1.33 -21.88
N PRO A 33 8.50 -2.51 -22.33
CA PRO A 33 8.35 -3.75 -21.57
C PRO A 33 9.04 -3.70 -20.21
N LYS A 34 10.23 -3.09 -20.14
CA LYS A 34 10.98 -2.93 -18.89
C LYS A 34 10.26 -2.00 -17.92
N PHE A 35 9.69 -0.90 -18.41
CA PHE A 35 8.94 0.05 -17.59
C PHE A 35 7.69 -0.58 -16.96
N MET A 36 7.00 -1.48 -17.66
CA MET A 36 5.86 -2.21 -17.11
C MET A 36 6.26 -3.18 -15.99
N ASN A 37 7.36 -3.92 -16.16
CA ASN A 37 7.86 -4.82 -15.12
C ASN A 37 8.28 -4.06 -13.85
N LEU A 38 8.98 -2.93 -14.02
CA LEU A 38 9.40 -2.07 -12.90
C LEU A 38 8.21 -1.55 -12.08
N GLN A 39 7.08 -1.25 -12.72
CA GLN A 39 5.87 -0.85 -12.00
C GLN A 39 5.27 -1.99 -11.17
N SER A 40 5.23 -3.20 -11.71
CA SER A 40 4.76 -4.39 -10.96
C SER A 40 5.68 -4.68 -9.78
N ASP A 41 6.99 -4.69 -10.01
CA ASP A 41 7.99 -4.91 -8.94
C ASP A 41 7.92 -3.83 -7.86
N ALA A 42 7.72 -2.56 -8.24
CA ALA A 42 7.52 -1.47 -7.29
C ALA A 42 6.28 -1.69 -6.43
N ARG A 43 5.16 -2.14 -7.01
CA ARG A 43 3.93 -2.45 -6.25
C ARG A 43 4.13 -3.60 -5.29
N LYS A 44 4.80 -4.69 -5.71
CA LYS A 44 5.13 -5.83 -4.84
C LYS A 44 6.01 -5.40 -3.67
N SER A 45 7.01 -4.56 -3.94
CA SER A 45 7.86 -4.00 -2.89
C SER A 45 7.07 -3.14 -1.91
N THR A 46 6.17 -2.29 -2.40
CA THR A 46 5.31 -1.45 -1.55
C THR A 46 4.36 -2.30 -0.71
N LEU A 47 3.75 -3.35 -1.28
CA LEU A 47 2.90 -4.30 -0.57
C LEU A 47 3.67 -5.04 0.54
N SER A 48 4.88 -5.49 0.23
CA SER A 48 5.80 -6.10 1.20
C SER A 48 6.16 -5.12 2.32
N GLY A 49 6.40 -3.85 1.98
CA GLY A 49 6.62 -2.77 2.93
C GLY A 49 5.44 -2.58 3.89
N MET A 50 4.21 -2.57 3.37
CA MET A 50 3.00 -2.50 4.20
C MET A 50 2.85 -3.73 5.12
N LYS A 51 3.11 -4.94 4.62
CA LYS A 51 3.13 -6.15 5.47
C LYS A 51 4.16 -6.03 6.60
N GLY A 52 5.35 -5.50 6.30
CA GLY A 52 6.37 -5.21 7.31
C GLY A 52 5.91 -4.21 8.36
N ALA A 53 5.30 -3.10 7.93
CA ALA A 53 4.73 -2.10 8.83
C ALA A 53 3.63 -2.68 9.72
N MET A 54 2.75 -3.52 9.16
CA MET A 54 1.73 -4.22 9.93
C MET A 54 2.34 -5.16 10.97
N SER A 55 3.36 -5.94 10.59
CA SER A 55 4.06 -6.83 11.52
C SER A 55 4.70 -6.06 12.67
N ALA A 56 5.33 -4.92 12.40
CA ALA A 56 5.92 -4.08 13.43
C ALA A 56 4.85 -3.51 14.39
N ALA A 57 3.73 -3.02 13.85
CA ALA A 57 2.62 -2.51 14.64
C ALA A 57 2.00 -3.61 15.52
N ILE A 58 1.85 -4.82 15.01
CA ILE A 58 1.39 -5.99 15.77
C ILE A 58 2.30 -6.26 16.97
N THR A 59 3.61 -6.35 16.76
CA THR A 59 4.59 -6.60 17.83
C THR A 59 4.56 -5.49 18.87
N GLN A 60 4.41 -4.24 18.44
CA GLN A 60 4.31 -3.09 19.34
C GLN A 60 3.05 -3.14 20.23
N VAL A 61 1.87 -3.36 19.64
CA VAL A 61 0.60 -3.43 20.38
C VAL A 61 0.58 -4.62 21.32
N TYR A 62 1.12 -5.77 20.90
CA TYR A 62 1.24 -6.94 21.75
C TYR A 62 2.16 -6.68 22.96
N GLY A 63 3.33 -6.09 22.74
CA GLY A 63 4.25 -5.73 23.83
C GLY A 63 3.60 -4.79 24.85
N LEU A 64 2.89 -3.76 24.38
CA LEU A 64 2.16 -2.85 25.26
C LEU A 64 0.99 -3.54 26.00
N SER A 65 0.27 -4.44 25.34
CA SER A 65 -0.81 -5.23 25.97
C SER A 65 -0.28 -6.13 27.08
N ALA A 66 0.86 -6.78 26.88
CA ALA A 66 1.50 -7.62 27.88
C ALA A 66 1.94 -6.79 29.11
N LEU A 67 2.47 -5.58 28.89
CA LEU A 67 2.81 -4.66 29.98
C LEU A 67 1.59 -4.16 30.75
N ALA A 68 0.47 -3.97 30.06
CA ALA A 68 -0.81 -3.60 30.66
C ALA A 68 -1.54 -4.79 31.32
N GLY A 69 -1.05 -6.02 31.11
CA GLY A 69 -1.70 -7.24 31.58
C GLY A 69 -3.04 -7.53 30.88
N THR A 70 -3.24 -7.07 29.65
CA THR A 70 -4.46 -7.29 28.85
C THR A 70 -4.23 -8.25 27.68
N ASP A 71 -3.07 -8.89 27.63
CA ASP A 71 -2.65 -9.84 26.59
C ASP A 71 -3.45 -11.16 26.59
N HIS A 72 -4.22 -11.41 27.63
CA HIS A 72 -5.06 -12.60 27.76
C HIS A 72 -6.56 -12.31 27.66
N GLU A 73 -6.93 -11.04 27.54
CA GLU A 73 -8.32 -10.60 27.48
C GLU A 73 -8.88 -10.81 26.08
N GLU A 74 -10.07 -11.41 25.99
CA GLU A 74 -10.75 -11.62 24.70
C GLU A 74 -11.07 -10.29 24.01
N SER A 75 -11.32 -9.23 24.79
CA SER A 75 -11.55 -7.90 24.27
C SER A 75 -11.07 -6.86 25.27
N ALA A 76 -10.13 -6.02 24.86
CA ALA A 76 -9.65 -4.89 25.63
C ALA A 76 -9.48 -3.65 24.75
N LYS A 77 -9.29 -2.50 25.41
CA LYS A 77 -8.83 -1.26 24.78
C LYS A 77 -7.49 -0.90 25.39
N LEU A 78 -6.51 -0.61 24.54
CA LEU A 78 -5.16 -0.26 24.93
C LEU A 78 -4.86 1.15 24.42
N LEU A 79 -4.33 2.00 25.29
CA LEU A 79 -3.89 3.33 24.89
C LEU A 79 -2.53 3.22 24.17
N VAL A 80 -2.51 3.51 22.87
CA VAL A 80 -1.30 3.51 22.05
C VAL A 80 -1.17 4.89 21.42
N SER A 81 -0.08 5.61 21.72
CA SER A 81 0.18 6.95 21.19
C SER A 81 -0.96 7.96 21.42
N GLY A 82 -1.71 7.81 22.51
CA GLY A 82 -2.84 8.67 22.85
C GLY A 82 -4.17 8.28 22.21
N GLU A 83 -4.23 7.19 21.45
CA GLU A 83 -5.47 6.66 20.88
C GLU A 83 -5.85 5.29 21.47
N ASP A 84 -7.15 5.06 21.64
CA ASP A 84 -7.68 3.78 22.10
C ASP A 84 -7.67 2.75 20.95
N VAL A 85 -6.78 1.78 21.03
CA VAL A 85 -6.67 0.65 20.11
C VAL A 85 -7.42 -0.53 20.68
N SER A 86 -8.41 -1.03 19.94
CA SER A 86 -9.10 -2.28 20.31
C SER A 86 -8.18 -3.48 20.10
N THR A 87 -8.06 -4.32 21.12
CA THR A 87 -7.22 -5.52 21.11
C THR A 87 -8.02 -6.78 21.42
N VAL A 88 -7.54 -7.92 20.91
CA VAL A 88 -8.05 -9.27 21.20
C VAL A 88 -6.86 -10.16 21.52
N TYR A 89 -6.83 -10.71 22.74
CA TYR A 89 -5.70 -11.46 23.29
C TYR A 89 -4.35 -10.73 23.11
N GLY A 90 -4.36 -9.42 23.37
CA GLY A 90 -3.19 -8.54 23.21
C GLY A 90 -2.82 -8.12 21.79
N TYR A 91 -3.44 -8.69 20.76
CA TYR A 91 -3.18 -8.32 19.37
C TYR A 91 -4.17 -7.25 18.90
N PRO A 92 -3.83 -6.38 17.94
CA PRO A 92 -4.79 -5.46 17.35
C PRO A 92 -6.02 -6.22 16.84
N LYS A 93 -7.22 -5.72 17.10
CA LYS A 93 -8.44 -6.33 16.54
C LYS A 93 -8.39 -6.24 15.01
N SER A 94 -8.95 -7.23 14.31
CA SER A 94 -9.11 -7.17 12.84
C SER A 94 -10.25 -6.24 12.42
N ASP A 95 -10.12 -4.98 12.82
CA ASP A 95 -11.09 -3.92 12.59
C ASP A 95 -10.31 -2.65 12.27
N PHE A 96 -10.56 -2.08 11.09
CA PHE A 96 -9.78 -0.93 10.65
C PHE A 96 -10.08 0.31 11.50
N LYS A 97 -11.36 0.58 11.74
CA LYS A 97 -11.84 1.81 12.37
C LYS A 97 -11.40 1.95 13.83
N ASN A 98 -11.37 0.85 14.59
CA ASN A 98 -11.11 0.86 16.03
C ASN A 98 -9.73 0.32 16.40
N ALA A 99 -8.92 -0.13 15.44
CA ALA A 99 -7.55 -0.58 15.71
C ALA A 99 -6.56 -0.06 14.66
N TRP A 100 -6.69 -0.45 13.39
CA TRP A 100 -5.62 -0.22 12.41
C TRP A 100 -5.45 1.24 11.97
N SER A 101 -6.55 2.00 11.88
CA SER A 101 -6.52 3.45 11.62
C SER A 101 -5.82 4.27 12.72
N LYS A 102 -5.56 3.66 13.87
CA LYS A 102 -4.93 4.28 15.06
C LYS A 102 -3.43 3.99 15.17
N ILE A 103 -2.95 3.00 14.42
CA ILE A 103 -1.57 2.50 14.50
C ILE A 103 -0.83 2.58 13.17
N LEU A 104 -1.54 2.70 12.04
CA LEU A 104 -0.95 2.95 10.73
C LEU A 104 -1.12 4.41 10.34
N ASN A 105 0.00 5.06 10.03
CA ASN A 105 0.01 6.43 9.54
C ASN A 105 0.17 6.43 8.01
N ALA A 106 -0.95 6.36 7.31
CA ALA A 106 -1.02 6.42 5.85
C ALA A 106 -2.41 6.92 5.41
N GLU A 107 -2.53 7.30 4.15
CA GLU A 107 -3.82 7.64 3.55
C GLU A 107 -4.58 6.38 3.11
N PHE A 108 -5.79 6.20 3.64
CA PHE A 108 -6.63 5.04 3.38
C PHE A 108 -8.02 5.42 2.88
N GLY A 109 -8.51 4.70 1.86
CA GLY A 109 -9.91 4.66 1.46
C GLY A 109 -10.58 3.33 1.84
N GLU A 110 -11.91 3.32 2.00
CA GLU A 110 -12.70 2.15 2.38
C GLU A 110 -13.39 1.50 1.17
N VAL A 111 -13.29 0.17 1.06
CA VAL A 111 -14.07 -0.59 0.08
C VAL A 111 -15.44 -0.97 0.67
N PRO A 112 -16.57 -0.74 -0.04
CA PRO A 112 -16.68 -0.34 -1.45
C PRO A 112 -17.01 1.16 -1.65
N TYR A 113 -16.78 2.01 -0.66
CA TYR A 113 -17.30 3.38 -0.65
C TYR A 113 -16.39 4.37 -1.40
N ASP A 114 -15.08 4.22 -1.28
CA ASP A 114 -14.10 5.13 -1.87
C ASP A 114 -13.55 4.63 -3.20
N ASP A 115 -13.13 5.56 -4.05
CA ASP A 115 -12.48 5.29 -5.32
C ASP A 115 -11.04 4.84 -5.08
N ALA A 116 -10.74 3.58 -5.40
CA ALA A 116 -9.41 2.99 -5.23
C ALA A 116 -8.31 3.71 -6.01
N THR A 117 -8.66 4.52 -7.01
CA THR A 117 -7.71 5.36 -7.75
C THR A 117 -7.44 6.69 -7.08
N LYS A 118 -8.07 7.02 -5.94
CA LYS A 118 -7.85 8.29 -5.24
C LYS A 118 -7.00 8.15 -3.98
N HIS A 119 -6.97 6.97 -3.37
CA HIS A 119 -6.20 6.72 -2.16
C HIS A 119 -4.94 5.90 -2.44
N GLU A 120 -3.91 6.06 -1.60
CA GLU A 120 -2.70 5.23 -1.68
C GLU A 120 -2.97 3.78 -1.26
N TRP A 121 -3.81 3.61 -0.24
CA TRP A 121 -4.21 2.33 0.28
C TRP A 121 -5.72 2.23 0.38
N MET A 122 -6.23 1.02 0.16
CA MET A 122 -7.62 0.68 0.33
C MET A 122 -7.73 -0.38 1.40
N TRP A 123 -8.70 -0.26 2.30
CA TRP A 123 -8.99 -1.27 3.30
C TRP A 123 -10.36 -1.90 3.10
N HIS A 124 -10.50 -3.15 3.53
CA HIS A 124 -11.78 -3.86 3.53
C HIS A 124 -11.85 -4.82 4.72
N ASN A 125 -12.93 -4.74 5.49
CA ASN A 125 -13.27 -5.73 6.53
C ASN A 125 -14.49 -6.55 6.10
N PRO A 126 -14.32 -7.62 5.29
CA PRO A 126 -15.42 -8.52 4.97
C PRO A 126 -15.80 -9.28 6.25
N GLY A 127 -17.00 -9.03 6.78
CA GLY A 127 -17.45 -9.43 8.12
C GLY A 127 -16.84 -10.73 8.66
N GLY A 128 -16.04 -10.61 9.71
CA GLY A 128 -15.41 -11.73 10.42
C GLY A 128 -14.30 -12.48 9.68
N LYS A 129 -13.84 -12.00 8.51
CA LYS A 129 -12.81 -12.66 7.66
C LYS A 129 -11.48 -11.90 7.62
N GLY A 130 -11.29 -10.95 8.53
CA GLY A 130 -10.04 -10.21 8.69
C GLY A 130 -10.09 -8.80 8.13
N LEU A 131 -8.95 -8.13 8.22
CA LEU A 131 -8.67 -6.86 7.58
C LEU A 131 -7.84 -7.12 6.32
N TYR A 132 -8.28 -6.60 5.19
CA TYR A 132 -7.51 -6.57 3.95
C TYR A 132 -7.03 -5.14 3.72
N ILE A 133 -5.75 -4.99 3.38
CA ILE A 133 -5.15 -3.75 2.89
C ILE A 133 -4.62 -4.00 1.48
N MET A 134 -4.95 -3.10 0.56
CA MET A 134 -4.69 -3.18 -0.87
C MET A 134 -4.05 -1.87 -1.34
N PRO A 135 -3.10 -1.88 -2.28
CA PRO A 135 -2.54 -0.64 -2.79
C PRO A 135 -3.52 0.05 -3.75
N ARG A 136 -3.21 1.30 -4.10
CA ARG A 136 -3.95 2.11 -5.09
C ARG A 136 -4.33 1.31 -6.33
N GLY A 137 -5.59 1.42 -6.73
CA GLY A 137 -6.19 0.75 -7.89
C GLY A 137 -6.77 -0.64 -7.59
N TYR A 138 -6.58 -1.16 -6.37
CA TYR A 138 -7.10 -2.46 -5.94
C TYR A 138 -8.16 -2.27 -4.85
N SER A 139 -9.29 -2.95 -5.02
CA SER A 139 -10.45 -2.87 -4.11
C SER A 139 -11.07 -4.24 -3.83
N ASN A 140 -10.57 -5.32 -4.44
CA ASN A 140 -11.12 -6.66 -4.25
C ASN A 140 -10.01 -7.69 -4.09
N LYS A 141 -10.16 -8.61 -3.14
CA LYS A 141 -9.25 -9.75 -2.93
C LYS A 141 -9.04 -10.61 -4.18
N SER A 142 -10.02 -10.67 -5.09
CA SER A 142 -9.93 -11.42 -6.36
C SER A 142 -8.90 -10.83 -7.32
N GLN A 143 -8.41 -9.62 -7.06
CA GLN A 143 -7.34 -8.98 -7.84
C GLN A 143 -5.93 -9.37 -7.35
N SER A 144 -5.82 -10.25 -6.36
CA SER A 144 -4.55 -10.87 -5.92
C SER A 144 -3.39 -9.90 -5.62
N CYS A 145 -3.70 -8.72 -5.08
CA CYS A 145 -2.70 -7.75 -4.61
C CYS A 145 -3.15 -7.16 -3.27
N TRP A 146 -2.87 -7.87 -2.17
CA TRP A 146 -3.33 -7.51 -0.83
C TRP A 146 -2.46 -8.08 0.29
N VAL A 147 -2.55 -7.46 1.46
CA VAL A 147 -2.12 -8.01 2.75
C VAL A 147 -3.37 -8.22 3.61
N MET A 148 -3.46 -9.37 4.28
CA MET A 148 -4.58 -9.74 5.13
C MET A 148 -4.10 -10.00 6.55
N TYR A 149 -4.83 -9.46 7.51
CA TYR A 149 -4.60 -9.65 8.94
C TYR A 149 -5.82 -10.23 9.65
N PHE A 150 -5.58 -11.27 10.45
CA PHE A 150 -6.55 -11.86 11.37
C PHE A 150 -5.99 -11.96 12.79
N HIS A 151 -6.69 -11.41 13.77
CA HIS A 151 -6.34 -11.54 15.20
C HIS A 151 -6.59 -12.96 15.71
N PRO A 152 -6.01 -13.38 16.85
CA PRO A 152 -6.27 -14.71 17.39
C PRO A 152 -7.75 -14.91 17.77
N VAL A 153 -8.25 -16.14 17.62
CA VAL A 153 -9.63 -16.52 17.97
C VAL A 153 -9.77 -17.09 19.38
N SER A 154 -8.66 -17.42 20.04
CA SER A 154 -8.66 -17.97 21.40
C SER A 154 -7.37 -17.67 22.14
N LYS A 155 -7.48 -17.60 23.47
CA LYS A 155 -6.33 -17.50 24.38
C LYS A 155 -5.36 -18.67 24.23
N ALA A 156 -5.87 -19.88 24.02
CA ALA A 156 -5.07 -21.10 23.96
C ALA A 156 -4.14 -21.15 22.73
N THR A 157 -4.58 -20.57 21.61
CA THR A 157 -3.80 -20.62 20.36
C THR A 157 -3.03 -19.32 20.12
N SER A 158 -3.51 -18.15 20.58
CA SER A 158 -2.84 -16.83 20.55
C SER A 158 -2.00 -16.52 19.29
N THR A 159 -2.36 -17.10 18.14
CA THR A 159 -1.69 -16.90 16.86
C THR A 159 -2.52 -15.96 16.01
N TYR A 160 -1.90 -14.87 15.57
CA TYR A 160 -2.46 -14.01 14.53
C TYR A 160 -2.07 -14.56 13.15
N GLN A 161 -2.80 -14.13 12.12
CA GLN A 161 -2.50 -14.41 10.73
C GLN A 161 -2.10 -13.12 10.04
N LEU A 162 -0.98 -13.13 9.32
CA LEU A 162 -0.54 -12.02 8.48
C LEU A 162 -0.04 -12.57 7.14
N ASN A 163 -0.97 -12.64 6.19
CA ASN A 163 -0.73 -13.22 4.88
C ASN A 163 -0.72 -12.14 3.81
N SER A 164 -0.13 -12.43 2.66
CA SER A 164 -0.11 -11.53 1.50
C SER A 164 -0.25 -12.35 0.23
N GLU A 165 -0.88 -11.76 -0.78
CA GLU A 165 -0.97 -12.28 -2.13
C GLU A 165 -0.59 -11.14 -3.08
N ASP A 166 0.39 -11.39 -3.94
CA ASP A 166 1.02 -10.37 -4.78
C ASP A 166 1.07 -10.75 -6.26
N SER A 167 0.50 -11.89 -6.65
CA SER A 167 0.49 -12.36 -8.05
C SER A 167 -0.29 -11.46 -9.01
N GLY A 168 -1.21 -10.64 -8.48
CA GLY A 168 -1.95 -9.63 -9.22
C GLY A 168 -1.39 -8.22 -9.11
N CYS A 169 -0.31 -8.03 -8.33
CA CYS A 169 0.54 -6.86 -8.42
C CYS A 169 1.50 -7.02 -9.64
#